data_AF-A0A0J8RWB4-F1
#
_entry.id   AF-A0A0J8RWB4-F1
#
_cell.length_a   1.000
_cell.length_b   1.000
_cell.length_c   1.000
_cell.angle_alpha   90.00
_cell.angle_beta   90.00
_cell.angle_gamma   90.00
#
_symmetry.space_group_name_H-M   'P 1'
#
loop_
_entity.id
_entity.type
_entity.pdbx_description
1 polymer ?
#
loop_
_entity_poly.entity_id
_entity_poly.type
_entity_poly.pdbx_seq_one_letter_code
_entity_poly.pdbx_strand_id
1 'polypeptide(L)'
;MNRRHSAYCLVGYAVRFGIIMGLHLNVPQNQLPSRELQEHRNRVWWTAYILDRSWACMLGKPVSIQDEDIDRVFVLPIWVLRSPDQSIVGEHTVAPFLAGSNKRTAK
;
A
#
# COMPACT_ATOMS: atom_id res chain seq x y z
N MET A 1 -25.07 -6.36 16.41
CA MET A 1 -23.61 -6.42 16.10
C MET A 1 -23.09 -5.01 15.82
N ASN A 2 -22.02 -4.57 16.50
CA ASN A 2 -21.45 -3.24 16.31
C ASN A 2 -20.72 -3.16 14.95
N ARG A 3 -21.28 -2.42 13.98
CA ARG A 3 -20.78 -2.35 12.61
C ARG A 3 -19.30 -1.93 12.52
N ARG A 4 -18.83 -1.08 13.43
CA ARG A 4 -17.43 -0.62 13.48
C ARG A 4 -16.48 -1.77 13.86
N HIS A 5 -16.89 -2.59 14.82
CA HIS A 5 -16.11 -3.74 15.24
C HIS A 5 -16.06 -4.80 14.14
N SER A 6 -17.19 -5.06 13.48
CA SER A 6 -17.26 -5.99 12.33
C SER A 6 -16.36 -5.53 11.18
N ALA A 7 -16.36 -4.23 10.86
CA ALA A 7 -15.49 -3.67 9.82
C ALA A 7 -14.01 -3.82 10.16
N TYR A 8 -13.61 -3.55 11.41
CA TYR A 8 -12.24 -3.77 11.87
C TYR A 8 -11.82 -5.23 11.72
N CYS A 9 -12.66 -6.19 12.15
CA CYS A 9 -12.37 -7.60 11.97
C CYS A 9 -12.23 -7.97 10.47
N LEU A 10 -13.11 -7.44 9.61
CA LEU A 10 -13.07 -7.70 8.17
C LEU A 10 -11.78 -7.19 7.53
N VAL A 11 -11.33 -6.00 7.92
CA VAL A 11 -10.07 -5.41 7.44
C VAL A 11 -8.88 -6.24 7.90
N GLY A 12 -8.86 -6.68 9.16
CA GLY A 12 -7.82 -7.58 9.66
C GLY A 12 -7.79 -8.93 8.93
N TYR A 13 -8.94 -9.46 8.52
CA TYR A 13 -8.99 -10.65 7.67
C TYR A 13 -8.43 -10.37 6.26
N ALA A 14 -8.78 -9.24 5.65
CA ALA A 14 -8.29 -8.88 4.32
C ALA A 14 -6.75 -8.77 4.28
N VAL A 15 -6.13 -8.17 5.29
CA VAL A 15 -4.66 -8.12 5.40
C VAL A 15 -4.07 -9.52 5.55
N ARG A 16 -4.62 -10.35 6.46
CA ARG A 16 -4.16 -11.73 6.65
C ARG A 16 -4.26 -12.56 5.37
N PHE A 17 -5.36 -12.44 4.63
CA PHE A 17 -5.50 -13.09 3.33
C PHE A 17 -4.46 -12.59 2.32
N GLY A 18 -4.18 -11.28 2.32
CA GLY A 18 -3.10 -10.71 1.51
C GLY A 18 -1.72 -11.29 1.87
N ILE A 19 -1.48 -11.55 3.16
CA ILE A 19 -0.24 -12.18 3.62
C ILE A 19 -0.17 -13.64 3.17
N ILE A 20 -1.23 -14.43 3.43
CA ILE A 20 -1.31 -15.85 3.08
C ILE A 20 -1.14 -16.07 1.57
N MET A 21 -1.72 -15.20 0.74
CA MET A 21 -1.57 -15.24 -0.71
C MET A 21 -0.21 -14.69 -1.20
N GLY A 22 0.65 -14.20 -0.31
CA GLY A 22 1.94 -13.61 -0.66
C GLY A 22 1.81 -12.26 -1.40
N LEU A 23 0.70 -11.54 -1.26
CA LEU A 23 0.49 -10.24 -1.94
C LEU A 23 1.48 -9.16 -1.51
N HIS A 24 1.99 -9.27 -0.28
CA HIS A 24 3.03 -8.43 0.30
C HIS A 24 4.43 -8.68 -0.30
N LEU A 25 4.65 -9.84 -0.91
CA LEU A 25 5.94 -10.24 -1.48
C LEU A 25 6.12 -9.71 -2.90
N ASN A 26 7.35 -9.30 -3.22
CA ASN A 26 7.71 -8.91 -4.57
C ASN A 26 7.84 -10.17 -5.45
N VAL A 27 6.90 -10.35 -6.39
CA VAL A 27 6.93 -11.49 -7.31
C VAL A 27 7.57 -11.02 -8.61
N PRO A 28 8.63 -11.68 -9.10
CA PRO A 28 9.32 -11.27 -10.30
C PRO A 28 8.37 -11.28 -11.50
N GLN A 29 8.49 -10.26 -12.36
CA GLN A 29 7.65 -10.08 -13.57
C GLN A 29 7.60 -11.32 -14.45
N ASN A 30 8.66 -12.13 -14.44
CA ASN A 30 8.77 -13.35 -15.23
C ASN A 30 7.84 -14.49 -14.77
N GLN A 31 7.22 -14.38 -13.59
CA GLN A 31 6.28 -15.36 -13.05
C GLN A 31 4.81 -14.95 -13.22
N LEU A 32 4.53 -13.73 -13.66
CA LEU A 32 3.16 -13.22 -13.80
C LEU A 32 2.83 -12.96 -15.28
N PRO A 33 1.82 -13.65 -15.85
CA PRO A 33 1.59 -13.67 -17.29
C PRO A 33 1.08 -12.33 -17.86
N SER A 34 0.55 -11.43 -17.02
CA SER A 34 0.03 -10.14 -17.48
C SER A 34 0.38 -9.00 -16.53
N ARG A 35 0.69 -7.84 -17.14
CA ARG A 35 0.90 -6.57 -16.44
C ARG A 35 -0.35 -6.15 -15.66
N GLU A 36 -1.53 -6.36 -16.22
CA GLU A 36 -2.81 -6.04 -15.59
C GLU A 36 -3.01 -6.81 -14.27
N LEU A 37 -2.61 -8.10 -14.25
CA LEU A 37 -2.70 -8.92 -13.04
C LEU A 37 -1.73 -8.42 -11.97
N GLN A 38 -0.52 -8.01 -12.35
CA GLN A 38 0.44 -7.40 -11.42
C GLN A 38 -0.11 -6.11 -10.79
N GLU A 39 -0.68 -5.24 -11.61
CA GLU A 39 -1.27 -4.00 -11.12
C GLU A 39 -2.50 -4.26 -10.26
N HIS A 40 -3.37 -5.20 -10.63
CA HIS A 40 -4.52 -5.59 -9.82
C HIS A 40 -4.06 -6.10 -8.45
N ARG A 41 -3.05 -6.97 -8.44
CA ARG A 41 -2.43 -7.48 -7.22
C ARG A 41 -1.88 -6.36 -6.32
N ASN A 42 -1.18 -5.40 -6.93
CA ASN A 42 -0.67 -4.21 -6.23
C ASN A 42 -1.82 -3.39 -5.62
N ARG A 43 -2.86 -3.10 -6.41
CA ARG A 43 -4.02 -2.33 -5.95
C ARG A 43 -4.72 -3.01 -4.78
N VAL A 44 -4.94 -4.32 -4.84
CA VAL A 44 -5.60 -5.09 -3.76
C VAL A 44 -4.78 -5.04 -2.48
N TRP A 45 -3.46 -5.29 -2.56
CA TRP A 45 -2.59 -5.27 -1.39
C TRP A 45 -2.57 -3.89 -0.70
N TRP A 46 -2.28 -2.84 -1.47
CA TRP A 46 -2.17 -1.49 -0.93
C TRP A 46 -3.50 -0.98 -0.38
N THR A 47 -4.62 -1.35 -1.00
CA THR A 47 -5.95 -1.01 -0.47
C THR A 47 -6.19 -1.65 0.90
N ALA A 48 -5.89 -2.95 1.05
CA ALA A 48 -6.05 -3.64 2.33
C ALA A 48 -5.14 -3.04 3.42
N TYR A 49 -3.88 -2.75 3.08
CA TYR A 49 -2.91 -2.12 3.97
C TYR A 49 -3.33 -0.71 4.44
N ILE A 50 -3.81 0.14 3.53
CA ILE A 50 -4.29 1.50 3.86
C ILE A 50 -5.54 1.43 4.74
N LEU A 51 -6.46 0.50 4.44
CA LEU A 51 -7.65 0.29 5.25
C LEU A 51 -7.27 -0.14 6.67
N ASP A 52 -6.33 -1.07 6.83
CA ASP A 52 -5.88 -1.52 8.15
C ASP A 52 -5.30 -0.38 8.99
N ARG A 53 -4.44 0.45 8.40
CA ARG A 53 -3.92 1.66 9.06
C ARG A 53 -5.02 2.66 9.41
N SER A 54 -5.96 2.91 8.50
CA SER A 54 -7.05 3.85 8.74
C SER A 54 -7.91 3.42 9.93
N TRP A 55 -8.28 2.14 9.98
CA TRP A 55 -9.09 1.60 11.07
C TRP A 55 -8.33 1.45 12.39
N ALA A 56 -7.04 1.07 12.34
CA ALA A 56 -6.15 1.06 13.49
C ALA A 56 -6.04 2.45 14.13
N CYS A 57 -5.82 3.49 13.32
CA CYS A 57 -5.80 4.88 13.77
C CYS A 57 -7.15 5.33 14.35
N MET A 58 -8.27 5.02 13.69
CA MET A 58 -9.60 5.42 14.15
C MET A 58 -10.02 4.76 15.46
N LEU A 59 -9.55 3.55 15.75
CA LEU A 59 -9.95 2.76 16.92
C LEU A 59 -8.87 2.72 18.03
N GLY A 60 -7.71 3.34 17.81
CA GLY A 60 -6.57 3.27 18.72
C GLY A 60 -6.05 1.84 18.90
N LYS A 61 -6.13 1.01 17.85
CA LYS A 61 -5.71 -0.40 17.85
C LYS A 61 -4.36 -0.55 17.15
N PRO A 62 -3.57 -1.58 17.48
CA PRO A 62 -2.34 -1.87 16.74
C PRO A 62 -2.64 -2.27 15.29
N VAL A 63 -1.75 -1.90 14.38
CA VAL A 63 -1.76 -2.34 12.97
C VAL A 63 -1.45 -3.83 12.88
N SER A 64 -2.02 -4.51 11.89
CA SER A 64 -1.88 -5.96 11.74
C SER A 64 -0.55 -6.38 11.09
N ILE A 65 0.15 -5.47 10.41
CA ILE A 65 1.43 -5.73 9.74
C ILE A 65 2.36 -4.53 9.91
N GLN A 66 3.63 -4.82 10.23
CA GLN A 66 4.67 -3.80 10.33
C GLN A 66 5.25 -3.48 8.95
N ASP A 67 5.84 -2.30 8.79
CA ASP A 67 6.37 -1.87 7.48
C ASP A 67 7.60 -2.69 7.06
N GLU A 68 8.32 -3.23 8.03
CA GLU A 68 9.50 -4.07 7.83
C GLU A 68 9.16 -5.44 7.22
N ASP A 69 7.91 -5.90 7.37
CA ASP A 69 7.44 -7.19 6.83
C ASP A 69 6.97 -7.07 5.36
N ILE A 70 7.15 -5.91 4.73
CA ILE A 70 6.64 -5.61 3.38
C ILE A 70 7.80 -5.43 2.40
N ASP A 71 8.09 -6.48 1.63
CA ASP A 71 9.12 -6.46 0.58
C ASP A 71 8.72 -5.65 -0.67
N ARG A 72 7.42 -5.37 -0.84
CA ARG A 72 6.94 -4.57 -1.97
C ARG A 72 7.12 -3.08 -1.73
N VAL A 73 7.95 -2.46 -2.57
CA VAL A 73 7.97 -1.01 -2.72
C VAL A 73 6.62 -0.52 -3.24
N PHE A 74 6.09 0.54 -2.63
CA PHE A 74 4.91 1.25 -3.11
C PHE A 74 5.20 1.85 -4.49
N VAL A 75 4.87 1.10 -5.54
CA VAL A 75 4.84 1.64 -6.89
C VAL A 75 3.51 2.35 -7.05
N LEU A 76 3.56 3.68 -7.08
CA LEU A 76 2.41 4.51 -7.40
C LEU A 76 1.74 3.95 -8.68
N PRO A 77 0.41 3.86 -8.71
CA PRO A 77 -0.26 3.51 -9.94
C PRO A 77 0.14 4.50 -11.04
N ILE A 78 0.37 4.01 -12.26
CA ILE A 78 0.76 4.87 -13.38
C ILE A 78 -0.26 5.99 -13.64
N TRP A 79 -1.54 5.75 -13.34
CA TRP A 79 -2.59 6.78 -13.43
C TRP A 79 -2.48 7.90 -12.39
N VAL A 80 -1.72 7.70 -11.30
CA VAL A 80 -1.36 8.77 -10.36
C VAL A 80 -0.20 9.62 -10.91
N LEU A 81 0.71 9.03 -11.69
CA LEU A 81 1.76 9.77 -12.41
C LEU A 81 1.28 10.38 -13.73
N ARG A 82 0.19 9.87 -14.30
CA ARG A 82 -0.38 10.35 -15.56
C ARG A 82 -1.28 11.54 -15.32
N SER A 83 -0.66 12.66 -14.96
CA SER A 83 -1.26 13.97 -15.23
C SER A 83 -1.59 14.06 -16.73
N PRO A 84 -2.74 14.61 -17.13
CA PRO A 84 -3.07 14.81 -18.54
C PRO A 84 -2.20 15.86 -19.25
N ASP A 85 -1.18 16.44 -18.59
CA ASP A 85 -0.45 17.62 -19.09
C ASP A 85 1.05 17.45 -19.39
N GLN A 86 1.68 16.28 -19.26
CA GLN A 86 3.11 16.19 -19.58
C GLN A 86 3.46 15.14 -20.63
N SER A 87 3.61 15.67 -21.85
CA SER A 87 4.52 15.22 -22.89
C SER A 87 5.87 14.76 -22.33
N ILE A 88 6.26 13.52 -22.69
CA ILE A 88 7.64 13.03 -22.83
C ILE A 88 8.70 13.57 -21.86
N VAL A 89 8.93 12.87 -20.75
CA VAL A 89 10.28 12.75 -20.19
C VAL A 89 10.46 11.30 -19.71
N GLY A 90 11.48 10.63 -20.24
CA GLY A 90 11.90 9.31 -19.82
C GLY A 90 12.54 9.30 -18.43
N GLU A 91 12.92 8.10 -18.01
CA GLU A 91 13.71 7.78 -16.81
C GLU A 91 12.97 7.78 -15.46
N HIS A 92 12.68 6.55 -15.02
CA HIS A 92 12.85 6.03 -13.66
C HIS A 92 12.90 7.06 -12.52
N THR A 93 11.79 7.73 -12.23
CA THR A 93 11.66 8.50 -10.98
C THR A 93 11.13 7.58 -9.87
N VAL A 94 12.04 6.99 -9.11
CA VAL A 94 11.77 6.43 -7.78
C VAL A 94 11.60 7.61 -6.81
N ALA A 95 10.35 7.95 -6.47
CA ALA A 95 10.08 8.96 -5.45
C ALA A 95 10.20 8.33 -4.05
N PRO A 96 11.06 8.85 -3.14
CA PRO A 96 11.09 8.38 -1.77
C PRO A 96 9.91 8.99 -1.01
N PHE A 97 8.89 8.18 -0.72
CA PHE A 97 7.73 8.58 0.09
C PHE A 97 8.02 8.60 1.60
N LEU A 98 9.22 8.96 2.06
CA LEU A 98 9.47 9.17 3.49
C LEU A 98 10.56 10.22 3.73
N ALA A 99 10.18 11.49 3.69
CA ALA A 99 10.93 12.55 4.35
C ALA A 99 9.96 13.30 5.29
N GLY A 100 9.81 12.73 6.49
CA GLY A 100 9.14 13.42 7.59
C GLY A 100 9.84 14.75 7.87
N SER A 101 9.17 15.85 7.59
CA SER A 101 9.64 17.18 7.99
C SER A 101 9.28 17.41 9.46
N ASN A 102 10.14 16.91 10.34
CA ASN A 102 10.16 17.33 11.74
C ASN A 102 10.73 18.76 11.79
N LYS A 103 9.85 19.77 11.80
CA LYS A 103 10.22 21.14 12.19
C LYS A 103 9.64 21.46 13.56
N ARG A 104 10.27 20.90 14.59
CA ARG A 104 10.27 21.47 15.94
C ARG A 104 11.71 21.59 16.40
N THR A 105 12.35 22.74 16.15
CA THR A 105 13.35 23.34 17.04
C THR A 105 13.57 24.82 16.65
N ALA A 106 13.67 25.65 17.70
CA ALA A 106 14.30 26.96 17.82
C ALA A 106 13.63 28.19 17.15
N LYS A 107 12.92 28.98 17.96
CA LYS A 107 13.47 30.24 18.50
C LYS A 107 12.78 30.61 19.82
#